data_AF-A0AAV3XHI2-F1
#
_entry.id   AF-A0AAV3XHI2-F1
#
_cell.length_a   1.000
_cell.length_b   1.000
_cell.length_c   1.000
_cell.angle_alpha   90.00
_cell.angle_beta   90.00
_cell.angle_gamma   90.00
#
_symmetry.space_group_name_H-M   'P 1'
#
loop_
_entity.id
_entity.type
_entity.pdbx_description
1 polymer ?
#
loop_
_entity_poly.entity_id
_entity_poly.type
_entity_poly.pdbx_seq_one_letter_code
_entity_poly.pdbx_strand_id
1 'polypeptide(L)'
;MGRWGEYRFKFPFCPSGTLLPCPPAPRPLPLLPHYQLPITHYPLPKLNMLKLYGGARSRASIVQWYLEEIGVPYEFVLLDMQNGEHRQPEFLAINPMGKVPAIVDGDFKLWESGAILLYLAQKYGKISDSLEKQAEIAQWVLFGNATLGPGIFVEASRDRETPRLLTPLNEIFEQQPFVLGEEFSVADVAVGSILAYIPMMLKLDLSAYPAVLDYIKRMTERPAYQKAIGARTAA
;
A
#
# COMPACT_ATOMS: atom_id res chain seq x y z
N MET A 1 11.09 10.38 50.30
CA MET A 1 11.70 9.62 49.19
C MET A 1 11.01 10.02 47.88
N GLY A 2 11.73 10.60 46.92
CA GLY A 2 11.39 10.78 45.47
C GLY A 2 10.18 11.66 45.09
N ARG A 3 10.36 12.95 44.75
CA ARG A 3 10.57 13.57 43.41
C ARG A 3 9.35 13.54 42.47
N TRP A 4 8.69 14.70 42.32
CA TRP A 4 8.02 15.10 41.07
C TRP A 4 8.62 16.44 40.63
N GLY A 5 9.16 16.46 39.41
CA GLY A 5 9.98 17.53 38.86
C GLY A 5 9.18 18.77 38.48
N GLU A 6 9.82 19.92 38.71
CA GLU A 6 9.42 21.24 38.27
C GLU A 6 9.37 21.32 36.73
N TYR A 7 8.19 21.62 36.16
CA TYR A 7 8.11 22.16 34.80
C TYR A 7 8.15 23.68 34.88
N ARG A 8 9.35 24.25 34.74
CA ARG A 8 9.55 25.69 34.54
C ARG A 8 9.15 26.07 33.11
N PHE A 9 8.06 26.82 32.97
CA PHE A 9 7.79 27.57 31.74
C PHE A 9 8.84 28.67 31.58
N LYS A 10 9.78 28.49 30.63
CA LYS A 10 10.67 29.55 30.18
C LYS A 10 9.90 30.45 29.21
N PHE A 11 9.54 31.65 29.66
CA PHE A 11 9.12 32.73 28.75
C PHE A 11 10.35 33.25 27.98
N PRO A 12 10.24 33.59 26.69
CA PRO A 12 11.33 34.22 25.96
C PRO A 12 11.53 35.66 26.46
N PHE A 13 12.78 35.96 26.82
CA PHE A 13 13.24 37.30 27.17
C PHE A 13 13.13 38.25 25.96
N CYS A 14 12.54 39.43 26.17
CA CYS A 14 12.58 40.56 25.24
C CYS A 14 13.83 41.43 25.56
N PRO A 15 14.69 41.78 24.58
CA PRO A 15 15.93 42.50 24.82
C PRO A 15 15.72 44.02 24.74
N SER A 16 15.04 44.59 25.73
CA SER A 16 15.09 46.03 25.99
C SER A 16 14.75 46.24 27.46
N GLY A 17 15.73 46.65 28.27
CA GLY A 17 15.66 46.79 29.72
C GLY A 17 14.71 47.91 30.20
N THR A 18 13.43 47.81 29.85
CA THR A 18 12.38 48.73 30.27
C THR A 18 11.33 47.93 31.04
N LEU A 19 11.18 48.21 32.34
CA LEU A 19 10.13 47.63 33.16
C LEU A 19 8.77 48.15 32.66
N LEU A 20 8.02 47.31 31.95
CA LEU A 20 6.62 47.58 31.66
C LEU A 20 5.78 47.31 32.94
N PRO A 21 4.87 48.20 33.35
CA PRO A 21 3.98 47.94 34.46
C PRO A 21 3.08 46.74 34.14
N CYS A 22 2.87 45.88 35.14
CA CYS A 22 1.98 44.73 35.04
C CYS A 22 0.56 45.20 34.63
N PRO A 23 -0.08 44.60 33.62
CA PRO A 23 -1.44 45.00 33.25
C PRO A 23 -2.41 44.73 34.40
N PRO A 24 -3.41 45.60 34.63
CA PRO A 24 -4.42 45.35 35.66
C PRO A 24 -5.17 44.05 35.37
N ALA A 25 -5.55 43.33 36.42
CA ALA A 25 -6.30 42.09 36.30
C ALA A 25 -7.54 42.27 35.41
N PRO A 26 -7.85 41.32 34.51
CA PRO A 26 -9.01 41.43 33.64
C PRO A 26 -10.29 41.47 34.49
N ARG A 27 -11.17 42.43 34.19
CA ARG A 27 -12.51 42.46 34.78
C ARG A 27 -13.24 41.16 34.41
N PRO A 28 -14.02 40.55 35.32
CA PRO A 28 -14.82 39.40 34.97
C PRO A 28 -15.77 39.75 33.82
N LEU A 29 -15.71 38.97 32.75
CA LEU A 29 -16.63 39.09 31.61
C LEU A 29 -18.06 38.84 32.10
N PRO A 30 -19.04 39.65 31.66
CA PRO A 30 -20.44 39.35 31.96
C PRO A 30 -20.81 38.00 31.35
N LEU A 31 -21.52 37.17 32.12
CA LEU A 31 -22.06 35.90 31.64
C LEU A 31 -23.01 36.20 30.47
N LEU A 32 -22.59 35.86 29.25
CA LEU A 32 -23.46 35.93 28.09
C LEU A 32 -24.59 34.91 28.27
N PRO A 33 -25.86 35.26 27.98
CA PRO A 33 -26.95 34.31 28.01
C PRO A 33 -26.66 33.18 27.01
N HIS A 34 -26.94 31.94 27.42
CA HIS A 34 -26.70 30.73 26.66
C HIS A 34 -27.32 30.82 25.26
N TYR A 35 -26.51 31.20 24.27
CA TYR A 35 -26.91 31.19 22.87
C TYR A 35 -26.76 29.75 22.37
N GLN A 36 -27.87 29.00 22.34
CA GLN A 36 -27.90 27.70 21.68
C GLN A 36 -27.84 27.91 20.17
N LEU A 37 -26.70 27.57 19.58
CA LEU A 37 -26.60 27.44 18.13
C LEU A 37 -27.59 26.35 17.68
N PRO A 38 -28.40 26.59 16.64
CA PRO A 38 -29.27 25.55 16.11
C PRO A 38 -28.39 24.42 15.58
N ILE A 39 -28.49 23.26 16.22
CA ILE A 39 -27.88 22.01 15.74
C ILE A 39 -28.66 21.60 14.49
N THR A 40 -28.29 22.18 13.35
CA THR A 40 -28.69 21.65 12.06
C THR A 40 -27.89 20.37 11.85
N HIS A 41 -28.60 19.25 11.78
CA HIS A 41 -28.02 17.93 11.55
C HIS A 41 -27.55 17.87 10.08
N TYR A 42 -26.38 18.44 9.79
CA TYR A 42 -25.71 18.19 8.53
C TYR A 42 -25.28 16.73 8.53
N PRO A 43 -25.77 15.89 7.60
CA PRO A 43 -25.22 14.55 7.47
C PRO A 43 -23.73 14.71 7.15
N LEU A 44 -22.89 14.22 8.06
CA LEU A 44 -21.46 14.09 7.77
C LEU A 44 -21.33 13.25 6.49
N PRO A 45 -20.52 13.66 5.51
CA PRO A 45 -20.27 12.83 4.34
C PRO A 45 -19.82 11.46 4.85
N LYS A 46 -20.49 10.39 4.42
CA LYS A 46 -20.01 9.02 4.69
C LYS A 46 -18.57 8.98 4.19
N LEU A 47 -17.60 8.84 5.10
CA LEU A 47 -16.27 8.41 4.71
C LEU A 47 -16.43 6.98 4.19
N ASN A 48 -16.60 6.84 2.87
CA ASN A 48 -16.67 5.54 2.25
C ASN A 48 -15.28 4.92 2.35
N MET A 49 -15.16 3.92 3.24
CA MET A 49 -13.94 3.13 3.41
C MET A 49 -13.53 2.51 2.08
N LEU A 50 -12.22 2.50 1.79
CA LEU A 50 -11.66 1.87 0.60
C LEU A 50 -12.12 0.41 0.54
N LYS A 51 -12.66 -0.03 -0.60
CA LYS A 51 -13.02 -1.43 -0.84
C LYS A 51 -12.03 -2.05 -1.81
N LEU A 52 -11.55 -3.24 -1.49
CA LEU A 52 -10.78 -4.11 -2.38
C LEU A 52 -11.63 -5.34 -2.73
N TYR A 53 -11.95 -5.48 -4.01
CA TYR A 53 -12.66 -6.63 -4.55
C TYR A 53 -11.67 -7.68 -5.01
N GLY A 54 -11.88 -8.93 -4.59
CA GLY A 54 -11.00 -10.03 -4.93
C GLY A 54 -11.65 -11.39 -4.85
N GLY A 55 -11.06 -12.38 -5.51
CA GLY A 55 -11.45 -13.79 -5.41
C GLY A 55 -10.49 -14.59 -4.53
N ALA A 56 -10.91 -15.80 -4.15
CA ALA A 56 -10.00 -16.79 -3.56
C ALA A 56 -8.86 -17.10 -4.55
N ARG A 57 -7.61 -17.13 -4.05
CA ARG A 57 -6.39 -17.38 -4.88
C ARG A 57 -6.29 -16.48 -6.12
N SER A 58 -6.65 -15.21 -5.99
CA SER A 58 -6.54 -14.21 -7.05
C SER A 58 -5.38 -13.24 -6.82
N ARG A 59 -5.04 -12.45 -7.84
CA ARG A 59 -4.06 -11.35 -7.76
C ARG A 59 -4.48 -10.22 -6.81
N ALA A 60 -5.66 -10.27 -6.22
CA ALA A 60 -6.07 -9.31 -5.20
C ALA A 60 -5.20 -9.37 -3.94
N SER A 61 -4.54 -10.49 -3.67
CA SER A 61 -3.60 -10.60 -2.55
C SER A 61 -2.34 -9.73 -2.74
N ILE A 62 -1.97 -9.37 -3.97
CA ILE A 62 -0.89 -8.41 -4.26
C ILE A 62 -1.27 -7.02 -3.73
N VAL A 63 -2.46 -6.54 -4.08
CA VAL A 63 -2.97 -5.23 -3.61
C VAL A 63 -3.18 -5.26 -2.10
N GLN A 64 -3.73 -6.36 -1.58
CA GLN A 64 -3.91 -6.55 -0.16
C GLN A 64 -2.59 -6.46 0.60
N TRP A 65 -1.53 -7.11 0.11
CA TRP A 65 -0.20 -7.02 0.72
C TRP A 65 0.25 -5.56 0.80
N TYR A 66 0.12 -4.79 -0.27
CA TYR A 66 0.51 -3.38 -0.22
C TYR A 66 -0.31 -2.57 0.78
N LEU A 67 -1.64 -2.75 0.83
CA LEU A 67 -2.51 -2.08 1.80
C LEU A 67 -2.10 -2.35 3.25
N GLU A 68 -1.70 -3.59 3.54
CA GLU A 68 -1.17 -3.98 4.84
C GLU A 68 0.19 -3.34 5.14
N GLU A 69 1.08 -3.21 4.15
CA GLU A 69 2.38 -2.53 4.31
C GLU A 69 2.21 -1.04 4.65
N ILE A 70 1.25 -0.36 4.00
CA ILE A 70 1.00 1.08 4.21
C ILE A 70 -0.02 1.37 5.31
N GLY A 71 -0.59 0.34 5.93
CA GLY A 71 -1.51 0.47 7.07
C GLY A 71 -2.85 1.16 6.74
N VAL A 72 -3.29 1.10 5.49
CA VAL A 72 -4.55 1.73 5.06
C VAL A 72 -5.73 0.81 5.44
N PRO A 73 -6.75 1.29 6.17
CA PRO A 73 -7.96 0.52 6.42
C PRO A 73 -8.76 0.28 5.14
N TYR A 74 -9.20 -0.96 4.91
CA TYR A 74 -10.01 -1.33 3.77
C TYR A 74 -11.03 -2.43 4.10
N GLU A 75 -12.10 -2.49 3.31
CA GLU A 75 -13.03 -3.61 3.25
C GLU A 75 -12.54 -4.60 2.18
N PHE A 76 -12.32 -5.87 2.52
CA PHE A 76 -12.09 -6.91 1.50
C PHE A 76 -13.43 -7.52 1.08
N VAL A 77 -13.88 -7.22 -0.14
CA VAL A 77 -15.09 -7.81 -0.72
C VAL A 77 -14.67 -9.09 -1.48
N LEU A 78 -14.89 -10.24 -0.85
CA LEU A 78 -14.64 -11.54 -1.45
C LEU A 78 -15.76 -11.89 -2.43
N LEU A 79 -15.41 -12.05 -3.70
CA LEU A 79 -16.32 -12.48 -4.75
C LEU A 79 -16.25 -14.00 -4.94
N ASP A 80 -17.40 -14.64 -5.09
CA ASP A 80 -17.52 -16.01 -5.54
C ASP A 80 -17.27 -16.09 -7.05
N MET A 81 -16.02 -16.43 -7.38
CA MET A 81 -15.58 -16.57 -8.75
C MET A 81 -16.18 -17.80 -9.45
N GLN A 82 -16.57 -18.84 -8.70
CA GLN A 82 -17.14 -20.07 -9.26
C GLN A 82 -18.60 -19.86 -9.66
N ASN A 83 -19.36 -19.15 -8.83
CA ASN A 83 -20.75 -18.77 -9.12
C ASN A 83 -20.89 -17.52 -10.00
N GLY A 84 -19.77 -16.95 -10.46
CA GLY A 84 -19.79 -15.91 -11.48
C GLY A 84 -20.13 -14.51 -10.97
N GLU A 85 -19.97 -14.21 -9.69
CA GLU A 85 -20.25 -12.87 -9.12
C GLU A 85 -19.46 -11.75 -9.82
N HIS A 86 -18.23 -12.05 -10.24
CA HIS A 86 -17.38 -11.17 -11.05
C HIS A 86 -17.93 -10.85 -12.46
N ARG A 87 -19.05 -11.47 -12.87
CA ARG A 87 -19.73 -11.22 -14.14
C ARG A 87 -21.11 -10.60 -13.95
N GLN A 88 -21.53 -10.37 -12.70
CA GLN A 88 -22.82 -9.77 -12.41
C GLN A 88 -22.78 -8.26 -12.68
N PRO A 89 -23.91 -7.64 -13.07
CA PRO A 89 -23.98 -6.22 -13.43
C PRO A 89 -23.37 -5.29 -12.37
N GLU A 90 -23.55 -5.61 -11.08
CA GLU A 90 -23.05 -4.83 -9.95
C GLU A 90 -21.52 -4.72 -9.96
N PHE A 91 -20.81 -5.83 -10.23
CA PHE A 91 -19.35 -5.82 -10.30
C PHE A 91 -18.85 -5.33 -11.66
N LEU A 92 -19.55 -5.63 -12.75
CA LEU A 92 -19.19 -5.11 -14.08
C LEU A 92 -19.27 -3.58 -14.16
N ALA A 93 -20.12 -2.95 -13.35
CA ALA A 93 -20.16 -1.51 -13.16
C ALA A 93 -18.92 -0.94 -12.42
N ILE A 94 -18.03 -1.80 -11.91
CA ILE A 94 -16.73 -1.46 -11.33
C ILE A 94 -15.60 -1.84 -12.28
N ASN A 95 -15.59 -3.10 -12.76
CA ASN A 95 -14.64 -3.57 -13.74
C ASN A 95 -15.38 -4.25 -14.92
N PRO A 96 -15.46 -3.61 -16.10
CA PRO A 96 -16.15 -4.16 -17.26
C PRO A 96 -15.48 -5.43 -17.83
N MET A 97 -14.22 -5.69 -17.47
CA MET A 97 -13.51 -6.93 -17.88
C MET A 97 -13.92 -8.13 -17.04
N GLY A 98 -14.67 -7.94 -15.96
CA GLY A 98 -15.05 -9.01 -15.02
C GLY A 98 -13.85 -9.66 -14.34
N LYS A 99 -12.75 -8.93 -14.14
CA LYS A 99 -11.54 -9.45 -13.50
C LYS A 99 -11.32 -8.83 -12.12
N VAL A 100 -10.56 -9.53 -11.29
CA VAL A 100 -10.08 -9.04 -10.00
C VAL A 100 -8.55 -8.96 -10.00
N PRO A 101 -7.94 -8.02 -9.27
CA PRO A 101 -8.55 -7.06 -8.35
C PRO A 101 -9.25 -5.85 -8.99
N ALA A 102 -10.13 -5.23 -8.21
CA ALA A 102 -10.64 -3.89 -8.41
C ALA A 102 -10.77 -3.17 -7.06
N ILE A 103 -10.75 -1.84 -7.05
CA ILE A 103 -11.01 -1.03 -5.86
C ILE A 103 -12.16 -0.04 -6.07
N VAL A 104 -12.78 0.34 -4.96
CA VAL A 104 -13.67 1.50 -4.87
C VAL A 104 -13.19 2.39 -3.74
N ASP A 105 -12.91 3.65 -4.05
CA ASP A 105 -12.41 4.65 -3.12
C ASP A 105 -13.26 5.92 -3.23
N GLY A 106 -14.27 6.04 -2.36
CA GLY A 106 -15.37 6.99 -2.56
C GLY A 106 -16.14 6.66 -3.84
N ASP A 107 -16.21 7.62 -4.76
CA ASP A 107 -16.84 7.44 -6.07
C ASP A 107 -15.86 6.93 -7.15
N PHE A 108 -14.55 6.91 -6.84
CA PHE A 108 -13.53 6.49 -7.77
C PHE A 108 -13.44 4.96 -7.83
N LYS A 109 -13.42 4.42 -9.06
CA LYS A 109 -13.35 2.99 -9.35
C LYS A 109 -12.11 2.73 -10.19
N LEU A 110 -11.32 1.71 -9.83
CA LEU A 110 -10.10 1.37 -10.54
C LEU A 110 -9.89 -0.14 -10.57
N TRP A 111 -9.42 -0.65 -11.70
CA TRP A 111 -9.00 -2.04 -11.91
C TRP A 111 -7.60 -2.05 -12.55
N GLU A 112 -7.03 -3.25 -12.74
CA GLU A 112 -5.60 -3.51 -12.95
C GLU A 112 -4.76 -3.39 -11.67
N SER A 113 -4.14 -4.50 -11.26
CA SER A 113 -3.36 -4.54 -10.01
C SER A 113 -2.23 -3.52 -9.99
N GLY A 114 -1.53 -3.31 -11.11
CA GLY A 114 -0.43 -2.35 -11.20
C GLY A 114 -0.90 -0.90 -11.09
N ALA A 115 -2.02 -0.56 -11.76
CA ALA A 115 -2.62 0.76 -11.66
C ALA A 115 -3.11 1.05 -10.23
N ILE A 116 -3.74 0.06 -9.60
CA ILE A 116 -4.17 0.14 -8.21
C ILE A 116 -2.98 0.37 -7.28
N LEU A 117 -1.90 -0.39 -7.44
CA LEU A 117 -0.68 -0.23 -6.65
C LEU A 117 -0.11 1.20 -6.76
N LEU A 118 0.02 1.73 -7.98
CA LEU A 118 0.50 3.10 -8.20
C LEU A 118 -0.44 4.15 -7.58
N TYR A 119 -1.76 3.98 -7.74
CA TYR A 119 -2.75 4.86 -7.13
C TYR A 119 -2.62 4.89 -5.60
N LEU A 120 -2.55 3.72 -4.97
CA LEU A 120 -2.41 3.61 -3.52
C LEU A 120 -1.08 4.19 -3.04
N ALA A 121 0.00 3.99 -3.79
CA ALA A 121 1.32 4.53 -3.46
C ALA A 121 1.32 6.06 -3.47
N GLN A 122 0.64 6.65 -4.46
CA GLN A 122 0.52 8.10 -4.58
C GLN A 122 -0.43 8.71 -3.56
N LYS A 123 -1.57 8.07 -3.27
CA LYS A 123 -2.61 8.63 -2.42
C LYS A 123 -2.36 8.41 -0.93
N TYR A 124 -1.87 7.24 -0.56
CA TYR A 124 -1.76 6.80 0.83
C TYR A 124 -0.34 6.40 1.24
N GLY A 125 0.49 6.01 0.28
CA GLY A 125 1.85 5.57 0.52
C GLY A 125 2.86 6.73 0.54
N LYS A 126 4.13 6.33 0.36
CA LYS A 126 5.25 7.24 0.12
C LYS A 126 5.72 7.01 -1.30
N ILE A 127 5.52 7.99 -2.17
CA ILE A 127 6.13 8.05 -3.49
C ILE A 127 6.86 9.38 -3.63
N SER A 128 7.96 9.39 -4.37
CA SER A 128 8.70 10.63 -4.62
C SER A 128 7.89 11.59 -5.47
N ASP A 129 8.03 12.90 -5.24
CA ASP A 129 7.48 13.94 -6.13
C ASP A 129 8.27 14.11 -7.43
N SER A 130 9.45 13.48 -7.57
CA SER A 130 10.23 13.49 -8.81
C SER A 130 9.54 12.62 -9.87
N LEU A 131 9.34 13.20 -11.05
CA LEU A 131 8.75 12.52 -12.19
C LEU A 131 9.61 11.31 -12.63
N GLU A 132 10.93 11.47 -12.61
CA GLU A 132 11.88 10.41 -12.95
C GLU A 132 11.73 9.22 -12.00
N LYS A 133 11.69 9.47 -10.69
CA LYS A 133 11.49 8.41 -9.69
C LYS A 133 10.12 7.75 -9.79
N GLN A 134 9.07 8.51 -10.09
CA GLN A 134 7.74 7.95 -10.35
C GLN A 134 7.74 7.06 -11.59
N ALA A 135 8.45 7.47 -12.65
CA ALA A 135 8.60 6.69 -13.87
C ALA A 135 9.36 5.38 -13.63
N GLU A 136 10.43 5.40 -12.84
CA GLU A 136 11.17 4.18 -12.44
C GLU A 136 10.29 3.21 -11.65
N ILE A 137 9.48 3.70 -10.71
CA ILE A 137 8.52 2.87 -9.98
C ILE A 137 7.49 2.28 -10.93
N ALA A 138 6.90 3.10 -11.80
CA ALA A 138 5.92 2.65 -12.78
C ALA A 138 6.51 1.60 -13.74
N GLN A 139 7.77 1.78 -14.16
CA GLN A 139 8.50 0.82 -14.99
C GLN A 139 8.52 -0.55 -14.33
N TRP A 140 8.89 -0.66 -13.05
CA TRP A 140 8.96 -1.94 -12.35
C TRP A 140 7.60 -2.55 -12.06
N VAL A 141 6.59 -1.74 -11.76
CA VAL A 141 5.21 -2.21 -11.61
C VAL A 141 4.68 -2.81 -12.92
N LEU A 142 4.92 -2.12 -14.05
CA LEU A 142 4.56 -2.61 -15.37
C LEU A 142 5.38 -3.84 -15.77
N PHE A 143 6.67 -3.87 -15.47
CA PHE A 143 7.53 -5.04 -15.68
C PHE A 143 6.97 -6.26 -14.96
N GLY A 144 6.60 -6.14 -13.68
CA GLY A 144 5.96 -7.22 -12.91
C GLY A 144 4.72 -7.78 -13.61
N ASN A 145 3.83 -6.89 -14.06
CA ASN A 145 2.54 -7.26 -14.64
C ASN A 145 2.60 -7.77 -16.08
N ALA A 146 3.39 -7.11 -16.93
CA ALA A 146 3.37 -7.28 -18.39
C ALA A 146 4.55 -8.11 -18.92
N THR A 147 5.63 -8.22 -18.17
CA THR A 147 6.86 -8.89 -18.62
C THR A 147 7.17 -10.11 -17.76
N LEU A 148 7.41 -9.91 -16.46
CA LEU A 148 7.78 -10.98 -15.54
C LEU A 148 6.65 -11.99 -15.36
N GLY A 149 5.44 -11.53 -15.07
CA GLY A 149 4.27 -12.40 -14.88
C GLY A 149 4.02 -13.31 -16.09
N PRO A 150 3.80 -12.78 -17.30
CA PRO A 150 3.61 -13.59 -18.49
C PRO A 150 4.84 -14.46 -18.81
N GLY A 151 6.05 -13.91 -18.72
CA GLY A 151 7.28 -14.65 -19.04
C GLY A 151 7.48 -15.89 -18.17
N ILE A 152 7.12 -15.81 -16.88
CA ILE A 152 7.25 -16.93 -15.95
C ILE A 152 6.03 -17.85 -15.99
N PHE A 153 4.80 -17.33 -16.06
CA PHE A 153 3.60 -18.16 -15.87
C PHE A 153 3.00 -18.72 -17.16
N VAL A 154 3.35 -18.18 -18.34
CA VAL A 154 2.95 -18.77 -19.63
C VAL A 154 3.89 -19.91 -20.01
N GLU A 155 3.39 -21.14 -19.89
CA GLU A 155 4.18 -22.38 -20.07
C GLU A 155 4.91 -22.44 -21.41
N ALA A 156 4.26 -22.06 -22.51
CA ALA A 156 4.82 -22.16 -23.86
C ALA A 156 6.09 -21.32 -24.09
N SER A 157 6.32 -20.27 -23.29
CA SER A 157 7.50 -19.42 -23.40
C SER A 157 8.43 -19.48 -22.18
N ARG A 158 7.99 -20.11 -21.09
CA ARG A 158 8.64 -20.08 -19.77
C ARG A 158 10.12 -20.44 -19.83
N ASP A 159 10.47 -21.57 -20.44
CA ASP A 159 11.86 -22.07 -20.43
C ASP A 159 12.83 -21.11 -21.13
N ARG A 160 12.34 -20.38 -22.13
CA ARG A 160 13.11 -19.35 -22.85
C ARG A 160 13.20 -18.05 -22.06
N GLU A 161 12.11 -17.63 -21.43
CA GLU A 161 12.02 -16.33 -20.76
C GLU A 161 12.62 -16.34 -19.34
N THR A 162 12.50 -17.44 -18.59
CA THR A 162 13.05 -17.57 -17.22
C THR A 162 14.51 -17.10 -17.13
N PRO A 163 15.48 -17.64 -17.90
CA PRO A 163 16.86 -17.16 -17.78
C PRO A 163 17.03 -15.69 -18.19
N ARG A 164 16.28 -15.21 -19.19
CA ARG A 164 16.33 -13.80 -19.62
C ARG A 164 15.82 -12.82 -18.57
N LEU A 165 14.92 -13.28 -17.70
CA LEU A 165 14.30 -12.47 -16.67
C LEU A 165 15.00 -12.62 -15.31
N LEU A 166 15.34 -13.85 -14.93
CA LEU A 166 15.89 -14.13 -13.60
C LEU A 166 17.38 -13.86 -13.52
N THR A 167 18.17 -13.98 -14.60
CA THR A 167 19.59 -13.61 -14.56
C THR A 167 19.79 -12.13 -14.24
N PRO A 168 19.17 -11.16 -14.93
CA PRO A 168 19.33 -9.75 -14.57
C PRO A 168 18.75 -9.40 -13.19
N LEU A 169 17.62 -10.02 -12.79
CA LEU A 169 17.08 -9.83 -11.44
C LEU A 169 18.04 -10.34 -10.36
N ASN A 170 18.70 -11.47 -10.60
CA ASN A 170 19.71 -12.00 -9.69
C ASN A 170 20.88 -11.03 -9.54
N GLU A 171 21.41 -10.51 -10.65
CA GLU A 171 22.50 -9.50 -10.63
C GLU A 171 22.11 -8.22 -9.90
N ILE A 172 20.85 -7.79 -10.01
CA ILE A 172 20.32 -6.64 -9.25
C ILE A 172 20.31 -6.97 -7.76
N PHE A 173 19.75 -8.11 -7.35
CA PHE A 173 19.60 -8.46 -5.94
C PHE A 173 20.90 -8.87 -5.25
N GLU A 174 21.96 -9.15 -6.00
CA GLU A 174 23.33 -9.27 -5.48
C GLU A 174 23.87 -7.92 -4.98
N GLN A 175 23.41 -6.82 -5.56
CA GLN A 175 23.92 -5.47 -5.27
C GLN A 175 23.05 -4.69 -4.28
N GLN A 176 21.75 -5.01 -4.22
CA GLN A 176 20.79 -4.24 -3.44
C GLN A 176 19.65 -5.11 -2.87
N PRO A 177 19.10 -4.76 -1.69
CA PRO A 177 18.08 -5.56 -1.03
C PRO A 177 16.66 -5.41 -1.65
N PHE A 178 16.39 -4.35 -2.41
CA PHE A 178 15.09 -4.10 -3.04
C PHE A 178 15.25 -3.73 -4.51
N VAL A 179 14.14 -3.69 -5.25
CA VAL A 179 14.14 -3.42 -6.71
C VAL A 179 14.72 -2.04 -7.06
N LEU A 180 14.55 -1.05 -6.17
CA LEU A 180 15.01 0.33 -6.36
C LEU A 180 16.04 0.77 -5.32
N GLY A 181 16.84 -0.17 -4.81
CA GLY A 181 17.95 0.11 -3.89
C GLY A 181 17.67 -0.37 -2.46
N GLU A 182 17.88 0.51 -1.48
CA GLU A 182 17.90 0.19 -0.05
C GLU A 182 16.52 0.17 0.62
N GLU A 183 15.52 0.79 0.01
CA GLU A 183 14.19 0.95 0.61
C GLU A 183 13.13 0.11 -0.11
N PHE A 184 12.32 -0.60 0.68
CA PHE A 184 11.14 -1.31 0.17
C PHE A 184 10.12 -0.32 -0.40
N SER A 185 9.58 -0.65 -1.57
CA SER A 185 8.63 0.19 -2.29
C SER A 185 7.47 -0.61 -2.90
N VAL A 186 6.53 0.09 -3.52
CA VAL A 186 5.47 -0.56 -4.28
C VAL A 186 5.98 -1.38 -5.48
N ALA A 187 7.17 -1.05 -6.01
CA ALA A 187 7.82 -1.84 -7.04
C ALA A 187 8.16 -3.26 -6.53
N ASP A 188 8.59 -3.37 -5.27
CA ASP A 188 8.86 -4.67 -4.63
C ASP A 188 7.59 -5.48 -4.42
N VAL A 189 6.45 -4.85 -4.18
CA VAL A 189 5.18 -5.58 -4.14
C VAL A 189 4.86 -6.17 -5.52
N ALA A 190 5.03 -5.39 -6.59
CA ALA A 190 4.73 -5.84 -7.94
C ALA A 190 5.66 -6.97 -8.41
N VAL A 191 6.98 -6.84 -8.20
CA VAL A 191 7.97 -7.84 -8.61
C VAL A 191 7.99 -9.02 -7.63
N GLY A 192 8.10 -8.74 -6.35
CA GLY A 192 8.23 -9.73 -5.29
C GLY A 192 7.03 -10.66 -5.16
N SER A 193 5.82 -10.19 -5.42
CA SER A 193 4.65 -11.08 -5.42
C SER A 193 4.70 -12.12 -6.54
N ILE A 194 5.10 -11.71 -7.74
CA ILE A 194 5.24 -12.59 -8.90
C ILE A 194 6.36 -13.62 -8.66
N LEU A 195 7.50 -13.19 -8.11
CA LEU A 195 8.61 -14.09 -7.76
C LEU A 195 8.20 -15.06 -6.64
N ALA A 196 7.52 -14.60 -5.60
CA ALA A 196 7.09 -15.44 -4.49
C ALA A 196 6.01 -16.46 -4.89
N TYR A 197 5.23 -16.19 -5.94
CA TYR A 197 4.30 -17.17 -6.50
C TYR A 197 4.99 -18.33 -7.22
N ILE A 198 6.24 -18.18 -7.66
CA ILE A 198 6.98 -19.25 -8.35
C ILE A 198 7.05 -20.51 -7.49
N PRO A 199 7.66 -20.50 -6.29
CA PRO A 199 7.73 -21.71 -5.46
C PRO A 199 6.36 -22.17 -4.95
N MET A 200 5.36 -21.28 -4.90
CA MET A 200 4.00 -21.63 -4.46
C MET A 200 3.20 -22.39 -5.53
N MET A 201 3.41 -22.07 -6.81
CA MET A 201 2.53 -22.51 -7.90
C MET A 201 3.24 -23.36 -8.95
N LEU A 202 4.57 -23.25 -9.06
CA LEU A 202 5.38 -23.90 -10.08
C LEU A 202 6.44 -24.79 -9.42
N LYS A 203 6.79 -25.88 -10.10
CA LYS A 203 7.92 -26.75 -9.74
C LYS A 203 9.18 -26.35 -10.51
N LEU A 204 9.56 -25.07 -10.42
CA LEU A 204 10.78 -24.56 -11.05
C LEU A 204 11.95 -24.62 -10.07
N ASP A 205 13.10 -25.07 -10.56
CA ASP A 205 14.36 -24.95 -9.81
C ASP A 205 14.93 -23.53 -9.99
N LEU A 206 15.13 -22.85 -8.86
CA LEU A 206 15.71 -21.51 -8.81
C LEU A 206 17.12 -21.51 -8.21
N SER A 207 17.75 -22.68 -8.04
CA SER A 207 19.09 -22.83 -7.46
C SER A 207 20.18 -22.02 -8.19
N ALA A 208 19.98 -21.77 -9.49
CA ALA A 208 20.86 -20.92 -10.30
C ALA A 208 20.74 -19.40 -9.99
N TYR A 209 19.75 -18.98 -9.19
CA TYR A 209 19.46 -17.59 -8.86
C TYR A 209 19.40 -17.38 -7.34
N PRO A 210 20.53 -17.53 -6.62
CA PRO A 210 20.55 -17.47 -5.16
C PRO A 210 20.10 -16.12 -4.60
N ALA A 211 20.44 -14.99 -5.24
CA ALA A 211 20.02 -13.67 -4.78
C ALA A 211 18.50 -13.44 -5.00
N VAL A 212 17.92 -14.06 -6.03
CA VAL A 212 16.46 -14.10 -6.21
C VAL A 212 15.79 -14.91 -5.11
N LEU A 213 16.35 -16.07 -4.73
CA LEU A 213 15.84 -16.87 -3.62
C LEU A 213 15.88 -16.09 -2.29
N ASP A 214 16.99 -15.41 -2.01
CA ASP A 214 17.12 -14.56 -0.82
C ASP A 214 16.16 -13.38 -0.84
N TYR A 215 15.94 -12.76 -2.00
CA TYR A 215 14.94 -11.71 -2.19
C TYR A 215 13.52 -12.24 -1.92
N ILE A 216 13.14 -13.39 -2.48
CA ILE A 216 11.84 -14.04 -2.22
C ILE A 216 11.67 -14.29 -0.73
N LYS A 217 12.69 -14.86 -0.06
CA LYS A 217 12.67 -15.09 1.39
C LYS A 217 12.41 -13.78 2.13
N ARG A 218 13.16 -12.73 1.82
CA ARG A 218 13.01 -11.39 2.42
C ARG A 218 11.60 -10.82 2.24
N MET A 219 10.99 -10.99 1.06
CA MET A 219 9.61 -10.52 0.80
C MET A 219 8.59 -11.33 1.60
N THR A 220 8.72 -12.65 1.58
CA THR A 220 7.76 -13.54 2.23
C THR A 220 7.83 -13.46 3.76
N GLU A 221 8.97 -13.14 4.36
CA GLU A 221 9.10 -12.96 5.82
C GLU A 221 8.44 -11.67 6.34
N ARG A 222 7.98 -10.78 5.46
CA ARG A 222 7.32 -9.53 5.89
C ARG A 222 5.97 -9.83 6.54
N PRO A 223 5.65 -9.23 7.70
CA PRO A 223 4.37 -9.48 8.39
C PRO A 223 3.14 -9.18 7.53
N ALA A 224 3.17 -8.10 6.76
CA ALA A 224 2.09 -7.73 5.84
C ALA A 224 1.92 -8.75 4.71
N TYR A 225 3.02 -9.31 4.18
CA TYR A 225 2.97 -10.40 3.20
C TYR A 225 2.29 -11.64 3.79
N GLN A 226 2.72 -12.06 4.98
CA GLN A 226 2.16 -13.24 5.66
C GLN A 226 0.66 -13.07 5.94
N LYS A 227 0.24 -11.87 6.35
CA LYS A 227 -1.18 -11.56 6.58
C LYS A 227 -2.02 -11.62 5.29
N ALA A 228 -1.51 -11.08 4.18
CA ALA A 228 -2.27 -10.97 2.94
C ALA A 228 -2.22 -12.23 2.06
N ILE A 229 -1.03 -12.82 1.89
CA ILE A 229 -0.76 -13.93 0.98
C ILE A 229 -0.55 -15.23 1.77
N GLY A 230 0.26 -15.20 2.84
CA GLY A 230 0.58 -16.40 3.64
C GLY A 230 -0.65 -17.07 4.26
N ALA A 231 -1.58 -16.29 4.81
CA ALA A 231 -2.81 -16.78 5.42
C ALA A 231 -3.78 -17.45 4.43
N ARG A 232 -3.69 -17.15 3.13
CA ARG A 232 -4.57 -17.74 2.08
C ARG A 232 -4.08 -19.09 1.58
N THR A 233 -2.86 -19.48 1.88
CA THR A 233 -2.29 -20.79 1.52
C THR A 233 -2.66 -21.90 2.49
N ALA A 234 -3.16 -21.55 3.69
CA ALA A 234 -3.52 -22.50 4.74
C ALA A 234 -5.03 -22.83 4.81
N ALA A 235 -5.83 -22.29 3.87
CA ALA A 235 -7.28 -22.45 3.82
C ALA A 235 -7.74 -23.13 2.51
#